data_AF-A0A2P2LV25-F1
#
_entry.id   AF-A0A2P2LV25-F1
#
_cell.length_a   1.000
_cell.length_b   1.000
_cell.length_c   1.000
_cell.angle_alpha   90.00
_cell.angle_beta   90.00
_cell.angle_gamma   90.00
#
_symmetry.space_group_name_H-M   'P 1'
#
loop_
_entity.id
_entity.type
_entity.pdbx_description
1 polymer ?
#
loop_
_entity_poly.entity_id
_entity_poly.type
_entity_poly.pdbx_seq_one_letter_code
_entity_poly.pdbx_strand_id
1 'polypeptide(L)'
;MLHCLCSLNCLNVSCDIRMVKYFTNFFVTCMAGTPHLKDVFYRMGLSDKDIVALSGGHTLGRAHPERSGFDGPWTKEPLKFDNSYFIELLKAETEGLLKLSTDKALLDDPGFLPYVELYAKDEEAFFKDYAVSHKKLSELGFTPSSSGSKKTVKDSTILAQSAVGVVVTAAVVVSSYFYEVRKRMK
;
A
#
# COMPACT_ATOMS: atom_id res chain seq x y z
N MET A 1 -25.05 -12.60 -16.96
CA MET A 1 -23.65 -12.57 -17.41
C MET A 1 -22.92 -11.47 -16.64
N LEU A 2 -22.77 -11.64 -15.31
CA LEU A 2 -22.29 -10.62 -14.39
C LEU A 2 -21.18 -11.21 -13.52
N HIS A 3 -20.01 -11.48 -14.11
CA HIS A 3 -18.87 -12.04 -13.40
C HIS A 3 -17.61 -11.28 -13.79
N CYS A 4 -17.05 -10.52 -12.86
CA CYS A 4 -15.60 -10.53 -12.61
C CYS A 4 -15.24 -9.74 -11.32
N LEU A 5 -15.49 -10.35 -10.16
CA LEU A 5 -14.91 -9.93 -8.86
C LEU A 5 -13.46 -10.46 -8.74
N CYS A 6 -12.61 -10.24 -9.75
CA CYS A 6 -11.28 -10.88 -9.74
C CYS A 6 -10.29 -10.18 -8.80
N SER A 7 -10.39 -8.85 -8.63
CA SER A 7 -9.38 -8.12 -7.86
C SER A 7 -9.64 -8.06 -6.35
N LEU A 8 -10.89 -8.24 -5.90
CA LEU A 8 -11.23 -8.10 -4.46
C LEU A 8 -11.43 -9.42 -3.72
N ASN A 9 -11.68 -10.52 -4.43
CA ASN A 9 -11.81 -11.84 -3.80
C ASN A 9 -10.48 -12.62 -3.73
N CYS A 10 -9.38 -12.08 -4.28
CA CYS A 10 -8.05 -12.71 -4.22
C CYS A 10 -7.23 -12.26 -2.99
N LEU A 11 -7.51 -11.07 -2.45
CA LEU A 11 -6.98 -10.64 -1.15
C LEU A 11 -7.90 -11.20 -0.07
N ASN A 12 -7.49 -12.30 0.56
CA ASN A 12 -8.12 -12.92 1.74
C ASN A 12 -8.00 -12.02 2.99
N VAL A 13 -8.14 -10.70 2.83
CA VAL A 13 -8.26 -9.72 3.90
C VAL A 13 -9.74 -9.64 4.20
N SER A 14 -10.13 -10.14 5.38
CA SER A 14 -11.49 -10.15 5.90
C SER A 14 -12.19 -8.80 5.63
N CYS A 15 -12.94 -8.71 4.52
CA CYS A 15 -13.66 -7.51 4.14
C CYS A 15 -14.84 -7.37 5.09
N ASP A 16 -14.80 -6.34 5.94
CA ASP A 16 -15.96 -5.88 6.72
C ASP A 16 -17.18 -5.79 5.78
N ILE A 17 -18.29 -6.39 6.21
CA ILE A 17 -19.57 -6.54 5.49
C ILE A 17 -20.10 -5.21 4.90
N ARG A 18 -19.58 -4.06 5.35
CA ARG A 18 -19.87 -2.73 4.77
C ARG A 18 -19.21 -2.43 3.42
N MET A 19 -18.08 -3.07 3.05
CA MET A 19 -17.44 -2.84 1.75
C MET A 19 -18.28 -3.41 0.59
N VAL A 20 -19.06 -4.47 0.86
CA VAL A 20 -19.89 -5.18 -0.13
C VAL A 20 -21.00 -4.31 -0.71
N LYS A 21 -21.52 -3.33 0.05
CA LYS A 21 -22.58 -2.42 -0.43
C LYS A 21 -22.09 -1.36 -1.42
N TYR A 22 -20.80 -1.03 -1.42
CA TYR A 22 -20.23 -0.10 -2.40
C TYR A 22 -19.84 -0.82 -3.71
N PHE A 23 -19.46 -2.10 -3.63
CA PHE A 23 -19.02 -2.88 -4.78
C PHE A 23 -20.14 -3.32 -5.73
N THR A 24 -21.38 -3.43 -5.28
CA THR A 24 -22.50 -3.88 -6.12
C THR A 24 -22.86 -2.91 -7.26
N ASN A 25 -22.41 -1.64 -7.22
CA ASN A 25 -22.65 -0.63 -8.27
C ASN A 25 -21.41 -0.25 -9.09
N PHE A 26 -20.26 -0.91 -8.89
CA PHE A 26 -18.98 -0.55 -9.51
C PHE A 26 -18.22 -1.81 -9.95
N PHE A 27 -18.73 -2.46 -11.00
CA PHE A 27 -18.05 -3.62 -11.59
C PHE A 27 -16.94 -3.17 -12.54
N VAL A 28 -15.67 -3.43 -12.17
CA VAL A 28 -14.58 -3.46 -13.15
C VAL A 28 -14.76 -4.72 -13.99
N THR A 29 -14.99 -4.56 -15.29
CA THR A 29 -15.08 -5.68 -16.22
C THR A 29 -13.68 -6.09 -16.65
N CYS A 30 -13.31 -7.36 -16.43
CA CYS A 30 -12.01 -7.93 -16.78
C CYS A 30 -11.69 -7.94 -18.29
N MET A 31 -12.67 -7.58 -19.12
CA MET A 31 -12.62 -7.46 -20.58
C MET A 31 -12.59 -6.01 -21.08
N ALA A 32 -12.60 -5.03 -20.18
CA ALA A 32 -12.65 -3.62 -20.53
C ALA A 32 -11.26 -2.98 -20.51
N GLY A 33 -11.08 -1.92 -21.31
CA GLY A 33 -9.82 -1.18 -21.44
C GLY A 33 -9.70 -0.01 -20.47
N THR A 34 -8.65 0.78 -20.65
CA THR A 34 -8.29 1.94 -19.82
C THR A 34 -9.44 2.93 -19.52
N PRO A 35 -10.31 3.30 -20.48
CA PRO A 35 -11.39 4.24 -20.19
C PRO A 35 -12.34 3.74 -19.09
N HIS A 36 -12.58 2.43 -19.04
CA HIS A 36 -13.42 1.80 -18.01
C HIS A 36 -12.74 1.84 -16.63
N LEU A 37 -11.44 1.57 -16.58
CA LEU A 37 -10.67 1.68 -15.34
C LEU A 37 -10.72 3.10 -14.80
N LYS A 38 -10.45 4.10 -15.64
CA LYS A 38 -10.50 5.51 -15.23
C LYS A 38 -11.90 5.90 -14.75
N ASP A 39 -12.97 5.56 -15.47
CA ASP A 39 -14.34 5.88 -15.05
C ASP A 39 -14.66 5.33 -13.65
N VAL A 40 -14.40 4.04 -13.42
CA VAL A 40 -14.69 3.37 -12.15
C VAL A 40 -13.89 3.99 -11.00
N PHE A 41 -12.57 4.09 -11.15
CA PHE A 41 -11.68 4.48 -10.05
C PHE A 41 -11.67 5.99 -9.81
N TYR A 42 -11.84 6.82 -10.84
CA TYR A 42 -11.92 8.28 -10.65
C TYR A 42 -13.18 8.68 -9.89
N ARG A 43 -14.31 7.98 -10.11
CA ARG A 43 -15.52 8.16 -9.31
C ARG A 43 -15.34 7.80 -7.84
N MET A 44 -14.33 6.98 -7.51
CA MET A 44 -13.92 6.67 -6.13
C MET A 44 -12.92 7.67 -5.56
N GLY A 45 -12.51 8.69 -6.33
CA GLY A 45 -11.48 9.65 -5.94
C GLY A 45 -10.05 9.09 -5.97
N LEU A 46 -9.84 7.97 -6.68
CA LEU A 46 -8.54 7.34 -6.84
C LEU A 46 -7.87 7.84 -8.12
N SER A 47 -6.60 8.19 -8.04
CA SER A 47 -5.80 8.73 -9.14
C SER A 47 -5.19 7.63 -10.02
N ASP A 48 -4.59 8.00 -11.15
CA ASP A 48 -3.86 7.06 -12.02
C ASP A 48 -2.82 6.22 -11.27
N LYS A 49 -2.08 6.87 -10.36
CA LYS A 49 -1.11 6.19 -9.50
C LYS A 49 -1.78 5.15 -8.60
N ASP A 50 -2.92 5.50 -8.01
CA ASP A 50 -3.65 4.62 -7.11
C ASP A 50 -4.16 3.39 -7.87
N ILE A 51 -4.65 3.59 -9.11
CA ILE A 51 -5.11 2.50 -9.99
C ILE A 51 -3.96 1.52 -10.25
N VAL A 52 -2.82 2.01 -10.76
CA VAL A 52 -1.68 1.15 -11.11
C VAL A 52 -1.10 0.47 -9.87
N ALA A 53 -0.97 1.18 -8.75
CA ALA A 53 -0.50 0.59 -7.51
C ALA A 53 -1.43 -0.55 -7.05
N LEU A 54 -2.75 -0.31 -7.01
CA LEU A 54 -3.72 -1.31 -6.59
C LEU A 54 -3.77 -2.53 -7.52
N SER A 55 -3.58 -2.34 -8.84
CA SER A 55 -3.43 -3.46 -9.79
C SER A 55 -2.27 -4.38 -9.44
N GLY A 56 -1.20 -3.85 -8.82
CA GLY A 56 -0.09 -4.64 -8.27
C GLY A 56 -0.51 -5.68 -7.21
N GLY A 57 -1.72 -5.58 -6.65
CA GLY A 57 -2.28 -6.61 -5.78
C GLY A 57 -2.39 -7.99 -6.43
N HIS A 58 -2.46 -8.05 -7.78
CA HIS A 58 -2.40 -9.31 -8.54
C HIS A 58 -1.07 -10.06 -8.40
N THR A 59 -0.04 -9.49 -7.76
CA THR A 59 1.15 -10.26 -7.38
C THR A 59 0.83 -11.44 -6.46
N LEU A 60 -0.29 -11.38 -5.74
CA LEU A 60 -0.82 -12.45 -4.91
C LEU A 60 -1.97 -13.20 -5.58
N GLY A 61 -1.98 -14.51 -5.37
CA GLY A 61 -3.08 -15.39 -5.73
C GLY A 61 -3.12 -15.79 -7.20
N ARG A 62 -4.31 -16.21 -7.63
CA ARG A 62 -4.60 -16.69 -8.99
C ARG A 62 -6.05 -16.47 -9.35
N ALA A 63 -6.33 -16.46 -10.64
CA ALA A 63 -7.70 -16.54 -11.13
C ALA A 63 -8.23 -17.98 -11.03
N HIS A 64 -9.55 -18.06 -10.97
CA HIS A 64 -10.30 -19.29 -10.79
C HIS A 64 -11.47 -19.32 -11.78
N PRO A 65 -11.56 -20.33 -12.67
CA PRO A 65 -12.52 -20.34 -13.77
C PRO A 65 -13.97 -20.33 -13.27
N GLU A 66 -14.26 -20.96 -12.13
CA GLU A 66 -15.58 -20.99 -11.51
C GLU A 66 -16.02 -19.62 -10.95
N ARG A 67 -15.09 -18.68 -10.75
CA ARG A 67 -15.36 -17.35 -10.20
C ARG A 67 -15.40 -16.28 -11.28
N SER A 68 -14.37 -16.25 -12.13
CA SER A 68 -14.14 -15.17 -13.11
C SER A 68 -14.13 -15.63 -14.57
N GLY A 69 -14.11 -16.94 -14.83
CA GLY A 69 -13.93 -17.49 -16.18
C GLY A 69 -12.48 -17.50 -16.67
N PHE A 70 -11.51 -17.09 -15.83
CA PHE A 70 -10.08 -17.12 -16.11
C PHE A 70 -9.36 -18.09 -15.17
N ASP A 71 -8.25 -18.68 -15.60
CA ASP A 71 -7.43 -19.57 -14.79
C ASP A 71 -5.94 -19.16 -14.83
N GLY A 72 -5.27 -19.36 -13.72
CA GLY A 72 -3.82 -19.19 -13.58
C GLY A 72 -3.39 -18.02 -12.68
N PRO A 73 -2.16 -18.07 -12.15
CA PRO A 73 -1.55 -16.98 -11.38
C PRO A 73 -0.97 -15.90 -12.29
N TRP A 74 -0.79 -14.69 -11.78
CA TRP A 74 -0.08 -13.62 -12.49
C TRP A 74 1.43 -13.68 -12.30
N THR A 75 1.90 -14.32 -11.23
CA THR A 75 3.32 -14.43 -10.88
C THR A 75 3.71 -15.88 -10.62
N LYS A 76 5.02 -16.16 -10.66
CA LYS A 76 5.55 -17.51 -10.37
C LYS A 76 5.44 -17.88 -8.89
N GLU A 77 5.48 -16.89 -8.01
CA GLU A 77 5.39 -17.05 -6.56
C GLU A 77 4.12 -16.36 -6.03
N PRO A 78 2.92 -16.91 -6.27
CA PRO A 78 1.64 -16.23 -5.99
C PRO A 78 1.33 -16.05 -4.49
N LEU A 79 2.22 -16.44 -3.59
CA LEU A 79 2.08 -16.26 -2.14
C LEU A 79 3.07 -15.23 -1.58
N LYS A 80 3.84 -14.57 -2.45
CA LYS A 80 4.83 -13.57 -2.09
C LYS A 80 4.37 -12.20 -2.58
N PHE A 81 4.27 -11.24 -1.67
CA PHE A 81 3.95 -9.86 -2.03
C PHE A 81 5.25 -9.14 -2.39
N ASP A 82 5.46 -8.94 -3.70
CA ASP A 82 6.63 -8.30 -4.29
C ASP A 82 6.24 -7.55 -5.59
N ASN A 83 7.20 -6.98 -6.31
CA ASN A 83 6.90 -6.27 -7.56
C ASN A 83 6.88 -7.16 -8.83
N SER A 84 6.88 -8.49 -8.67
CA SER A 84 6.96 -9.44 -9.80
C SER A 84 5.83 -9.27 -10.80
N TYR A 85 4.65 -8.86 -10.36
CA TYR A 85 3.52 -8.54 -11.25
C TYR A 85 3.92 -7.53 -12.35
N PHE A 86 4.56 -6.42 -11.99
CA PHE A 86 4.95 -5.39 -12.96
C PHE A 86 6.09 -5.86 -13.87
N ILE A 87 7.03 -6.64 -13.31
CA ILE A 87 8.13 -7.23 -14.07
C ILE A 87 7.60 -8.21 -15.12
N GLU A 88 6.65 -9.07 -14.76
CA GLU A 88 6.02 -10.02 -15.67
C GLU A 88 5.10 -9.33 -16.67
N LEU A 89 4.42 -8.24 -16.27
CA LEU A 89 3.55 -7.46 -17.13
C LEU A 89 4.31 -6.87 -18.33
N LEU A 90 5.50 -6.30 -18.09
CA LEU A 90 6.36 -5.70 -19.12
C LEU A 90 6.98 -6.72 -20.10
N LYS A 91 6.99 -8.01 -19.77
CA LYS A 91 7.41 -9.07 -20.70
C LYS A 91 6.32 -9.30 -21.75
N ALA A 92 6.65 -9.80 -22.94
CA ALA A 92 5.63 -10.05 -23.98
C ALA A 92 4.64 -11.14 -23.53
N GLU A 93 5.07 -12.39 -23.45
CA GLU A 93 4.27 -13.51 -22.93
C GLU A 93 5.18 -14.43 -22.11
N THR A 94 4.77 -14.74 -20.89
CA THR A 94 5.43 -15.73 -20.04
C THR A 94 4.52 -16.95 -19.99
N GLU A 95 5.00 -18.10 -20.45
CA GLU A 95 4.21 -19.34 -20.43
C GLU A 95 3.70 -19.64 -19.00
N GLY A 96 2.41 -19.94 -18.91
CA GLY A 96 1.75 -20.32 -17.65
C GLY A 96 1.36 -19.17 -16.72
N LEU A 97 1.60 -17.91 -17.09
CA LEU A 97 1.15 -16.73 -16.32
C LEU A 97 -0.03 -16.04 -17.00
N LEU A 98 -0.99 -15.62 -16.17
CA LEU A 98 -2.19 -14.91 -16.59
C LEU A 98 -1.90 -13.42 -16.81
N LYS A 99 -2.46 -12.88 -17.90
CA LYS A 99 -2.54 -11.43 -18.15
C LYS A 99 -3.94 -11.11 -18.65
N LEU A 100 -4.74 -10.44 -17.83
CA LEU A 100 -6.06 -9.99 -18.22
C LEU A 100 -5.96 -8.81 -19.19
N SER A 101 -7.04 -8.53 -19.92
CA SER A 101 -7.11 -7.35 -20.79
C SER A 101 -6.94 -6.05 -20.00
N THR A 102 -7.42 -6.00 -18.76
CA THR A 102 -7.25 -4.89 -17.84
C THR A 102 -5.81 -4.70 -17.39
N ASP A 103 -5.02 -5.78 -17.26
CA ASP A 103 -3.60 -5.69 -16.94
C ASP A 103 -2.84 -5.11 -18.14
N LYS A 104 -3.13 -5.60 -19.35
CA LYS A 104 -2.53 -5.09 -20.60
C LYS A 104 -2.86 -3.61 -20.84
N ALA A 105 -4.07 -3.17 -20.49
CA ALA A 105 -4.49 -1.78 -20.59
C ALA A 105 -3.63 -0.79 -19.77
N LEU A 106 -2.91 -1.28 -18.74
CA LEU A 106 -1.96 -0.46 -17.98
C LEU A 106 -0.73 -0.06 -18.80
N LEU A 107 -0.38 -0.85 -19.81
CA LEU A 107 0.73 -0.59 -20.73
C LEU A 107 0.33 0.36 -21.86
N ASP A 108 -0.93 0.30 -22.28
CA ASP A 108 -1.44 1.06 -23.42
C ASP A 108 -1.70 2.54 -23.09
N ASP A 109 -1.91 2.87 -21.81
CA ASP A 109 -2.22 4.24 -21.39
C ASP A 109 -0.97 5.03 -20.96
N PRO A 110 -0.73 6.22 -21.53
CA PRO A 110 0.46 7.01 -21.22
C PRO A 110 0.45 7.59 -19.80
N GLY A 111 -0.70 7.66 -19.12
CA GLY A 111 -0.80 8.06 -17.72
C GLY A 111 -0.46 6.92 -16.75
N PHE A 112 -0.70 5.67 -17.15
CA PHE A 112 -0.40 4.48 -16.35
C PHE A 112 1.02 3.96 -16.54
N LEU A 113 1.51 3.92 -17.78
CA LEU A 113 2.79 3.33 -18.15
C LEU A 113 3.98 3.81 -17.29
N PRO A 114 4.14 5.10 -16.97
CA PRO A 114 5.25 5.57 -16.13
C PRO A 114 5.27 4.93 -14.74
N TYR A 115 4.10 4.65 -14.15
CA TYR A 115 4.00 3.98 -12.84
C TYR A 115 4.30 2.49 -12.95
N VAL A 116 3.86 1.83 -14.04
CA VAL A 116 4.20 0.42 -14.29
C VAL A 116 5.72 0.25 -14.39
N GLU A 117 6.39 1.10 -15.17
CA GLU A 117 7.84 1.08 -15.28
C GLU A 117 8.56 1.41 -13.97
N LEU A 118 8.03 2.37 -13.21
CA LEU A 118 8.58 2.73 -11.90
C LEU A 118 8.54 1.53 -10.96
N TYR A 119 7.38 0.91 -10.79
CA TYR A 119 7.18 -0.19 -9.85
C TYR A 119 7.92 -1.46 -10.27
N ALA A 120 8.10 -1.70 -11.58
CA ALA A 120 8.96 -2.79 -12.05
C ALA A 120 10.45 -2.58 -11.70
N LYS A 121 10.92 -1.33 -11.63
CA LYS A 121 12.32 -0.97 -11.31
C LYS A 121 12.57 -0.80 -9.81
N ASP A 122 11.56 -0.34 -9.07
CA ASP A 122 11.66 0.04 -7.66
C ASP A 122 10.49 -0.56 -6.85
N GLU A 123 10.79 -1.65 -6.14
CA GLU A 123 9.84 -2.34 -5.27
C GLU A 123 9.45 -1.50 -4.04
N GLU A 124 10.35 -0.67 -3.51
CA GLU A 124 10.06 0.17 -2.35
C GLU A 124 9.05 1.27 -2.71
N ALA A 125 9.22 1.88 -3.90
CA ALA A 125 8.24 2.81 -4.45
C ALA A 125 6.86 2.14 -4.60
N PHE A 126 6.83 0.91 -5.12
CA PHE A 126 5.60 0.13 -5.22
C PHE A 126 4.94 -0.07 -3.85
N PHE A 127 5.66 -0.59 -2.86
CA PHE A 127 5.10 -0.87 -1.53
C PHE A 127 4.58 0.38 -0.84
N LYS A 128 5.31 1.49 -0.95
CA LYS A 128 4.91 2.78 -0.39
C LYS A 128 3.59 3.27 -1.00
N ASP A 129 3.51 3.28 -2.33
CA ASP A 129 2.32 3.77 -3.02
C ASP A 129 1.14 2.78 -2.89
N TYR A 130 1.41 1.47 -2.84
CA TYR A 130 0.40 0.45 -2.56
C TYR A 130 -0.21 0.64 -1.18
N ALA A 131 0.59 0.83 -0.13
CA ALA A 131 0.08 1.04 1.22
C ALA A 131 -0.83 2.27 1.32
N VAL A 132 -0.44 3.38 0.68
CA VAL A 132 -1.25 4.61 0.61
C VAL A 132 -2.55 4.37 -0.15
N SER A 133 -2.48 3.74 -1.32
CA SER A 133 -3.63 3.51 -2.20
C SER A 133 -4.61 2.51 -1.59
N HIS A 134 -4.11 1.42 -1.02
CA HIS A 134 -4.90 0.40 -0.34
C HIS A 134 -5.59 0.97 0.89
N LYS A 135 -4.91 1.85 1.65
CA LYS A 135 -5.55 2.58 2.75
C LYS A 135 -6.72 3.43 2.26
N LYS A 136 -6.50 4.27 1.23
CA LYS A 136 -7.58 5.09 0.63
C LYS A 136 -8.77 4.23 0.22
N LEU A 137 -8.52 3.12 -0.46
CA LEU A 137 -9.57 2.17 -0.89
C LEU A 137 -10.31 1.58 0.31
N SER A 138 -9.58 1.18 1.36
CA SER A 138 -10.16 0.56 2.56
C SER A 138 -11.01 1.53 3.41
N GLU A 139 -10.71 2.83 3.34
CA GLU A 139 -11.41 3.88 4.08
C GLU A 139 -12.50 4.58 3.24
N LEU A 140 -12.79 4.10 2.02
CA LEU A 140 -13.86 4.69 1.20
C LEU A 140 -15.22 4.60 1.90
N GLY A 141 -15.90 5.75 2.01
CA GLY A 141 -17.18 5.86 2.70
C GLY A 141 -17.08 5.84 4.23
N PHE A 142 -15.87 5.77 4.80
CA PHE A 142 -15.65 5.92 6.24
C PHE A 142 -15.48 7.40 6.60
N THR A 143 -16.43 7.94 7.34
CA THR A 143 -16.28 9.24 8.01
C THR A 143 -15.78 8.98 9.43
N PRO A 144 -14.52 9.28 9.77
CA PRO A 144 -14.12 9.22 11.16
C PRO A 144 -15.00 10.18 11.95
N SER A 145 -15.62 9.69 13.02
CA SER A 145 -16.16 10.59 14.04
C SER A 145 -15.03 11.54 14.42
N SER A 146 -15.29 12.84 14.47
CA SER A 146 -14.32 13.86 14.85
C SER A 146 -13.95 13.71 16.33
N SER A 147 -13.31 12.61 16.69
CA SER A 147 -12.83 12.30 18.02
C SER A 147 -11.45 12.92 18.19
N GLY A 148 -11.47 14.22 18.49
CA GLY A 148 -10.37 14.96 19.08
C GLY A 148 -9.17 15.13 18.16
N SER A 149 -8.95 16.36 17.71
CA SER A 149 -7.65 16.82 17.23
C SER A 149 -6.54 16.22 18.10
N LYS A 150 -5.78 15.26 17.57
CA LYS A 150 -4.44 14.98 18.08
C LYS A 150 -3.69 16.28 17.91
N LYS A 151 -3.58 17.06 19.00
CA LYS A 151 -2.53 18.06 19.13
C LYS A 151 -1.25 17.33 18.78
N THR A 152 -0.69 17.65 17.64
CA THR A 152 0.73 17.48 17.35
C THR A 152 1.46 18.15 18.50
N VAL A 153 1.87 17.35 19.48
CA VAL A 153 2.80 17.80 20.52
C VAL A 153 4.07 18.14 19.76
N LYS A 154 4.32 19.44 19.62
CA LYS A 154 5.53 19.98 18.98
C LYS A 154 6.76 19.28 19.57
N ASP A 155 7.61 18.78 18.69
CA ASP A 155 8.96 18.22 18.89
C ASP A 155 9.81 18.90 19.98
N SER A 156 9.52 20.15 20.31
CA SER A 156 10.16 20.96 21.35
C SER A 156 10.23 20.32 22.74
N THR A 157 9.29 19.44 23.13
CA THR A 157 9.32 18.81 24.47
C THR A 157 10.35 17.68 24.59
N ILE A 158 10.69 16.98 23.51
CA ILE A 158 11.65 15.87 23.56
C ILE A 158 13.09 16.40 23.71
N LEU A 159 13.42 17.51 23.05
CA LEU A 159 14.72 18.18 23.20
C LEU A 159 14.92 18.74 24.62
N ALA A 160 13.87 19.29 25.23
CA ALA A 160 13.94 19.82 26.60
C ALA A 160 14.16 18.71 27.65
N GLN A 161 13.51 17.55 27.51
CA GLN A 161 13.69 16.44 28.44
C GLN A 161 15.07 15.77 28.31
N SER A 162 15.61 15.67 27.09
CA SER A 162 16.96 15.14 26.85
C SER A 162 18.05 16.02 27.47
N ALA A 163 17.96 17.34 27.33
CA ALA A 163 18.95 18.27 27.87
C ALA A 163 19.02 18.24 29.40
N VAL A 164 17.89 18.10 30.10
CA VAL A 164 17.85 18.02 31.57
C VAL A 164 18.53 16.75 32.07
N GLY A 165 18.35 15.61 31.39
CA GLY A 165 18.97 14.34 31.76
C GLY A 165 20.51 14.39 31.76
N VAL A 166 21.10 15.09 30.78
CA VAL A 166 22.57 15.24 30.66
C VAL A 166 23.14 16.13 31.77
N VAL A 167 22.44 17.22 32.13
CA VAL A 167 22.91 18.14 33.20
C VAL A 167 22.88 17.46 34.57
N VAL A 168 21.83 16.70 34.87
CA VAL A 168 21.71 15.99 36.15
C VAL A 168 22.82 14.93 36.31
N THR A 169 23.10 14.16 35.24
CA THR A 169 24.17 13.15 35.29
C THR A 169 25.56 13.78 35.47
N ALA A 170 25.86 14.87 34.77
CA ALA A 170 27.12 15.59 34.95
C ALA A 170 27.29 16.12 36.39
N ALA A 171 26.25 16.72 36.98
CA ALA A 171 26.29 17.27 38.34
C ALA A 171 26.51 16.19 39.41
N VAL A 172 25.92 15.00 39.25
CA VAL A 172 26.10 13.86 40.17
C VAL A 172 27.54 13.34 40.09
N VAL A 173 28.11 13.21 38.88
CA VAL A 173 29.49 12.76 38.68
C VAL A 173 30.47 13.75 39.32
N VAL A 174 30.30 15.05 39.06
CA VAL A 174 31.16 16.10 39.64
C VAL A 174 31.05 16.12 41.16
N SER A 175 29.83 16.04 41.72
CA SER A 175 29.64 16.01 43.17
C SER A 175 30.25 14.77 43.83
N SER A 176 30.16 13.61 43.18
CA SER A 176 30.80 12.37 43.64
C SER A 176 32.33 12.49 43.64
N TYR A 177 32.91 13.08 42.60
CA TYR A 177 34.35 13.34 42.53
C TYR A 177 34.82 14.26 43.67
N PHE A 178 34.13 15.38 43.89
CA PHE A 178 34.47 16.30 44.99
C PHE A 178 34.29 15.66 46.37
N TYR A 179 33.28 14.82 46.56
CA TYR A 179 33.11 14.06 47.80
C TYR A 179 34.29 13.11 48.04
N GLU A 180 34.73 12.38 47.02
CA GLU A 180 35.84 11.43 47.14
C GLU A 180 37.18 12.15 47.36
N VAL A 181 37.40 13.31 46.73
CA VAL A 181 38.58 14.15 46.98
C VAL A 181 38.58 14.68 48.43
N ARG A 182 37.46 15.21 48.92
CA ARG A 182 37.35 15.66 50.33
C ARG A 182 37.56 14.54 51.33
N LYS A 183 37.07 13.34 51.03
CA LYS A 183 37.26 12.15 51.85
C LYS A 183 38.74 11.76 51.94
N ARG A 184 39.52 11.96 50.87
CA ARG A 184 40.98 11.71 50.85
C ARG A 184 41.82 12.81 51.49
N MET A 185 41.22 13.98 51.77
CA MET A 185 41.89 15.12 52.42
C MET A 185 41.69 15.16 53.95
N LYS A 186 40.90 14.25 54.51
CA LYS A 186 40.74 14.03 55.96
C LYS A 186 41.40 12.72 56.35
#